data_AF-A0A7V8YFM1-F1
#
_entry.id   AF-A0A7V8YFM1-F1
#
_cell.length_a   1.000
_cell.length_b   1.000
_cell.length_c   1.000
_cell.angle_alpha   90.00
_cell.angle_beta   90.00
_cell.angle_gamma   90.00
#
_symmetry.space_group_name_H-M   'P 1'
#
loop_
_entity.id
_entity.type
_entity.pdbx_description
1 polymer ?
#
loop_
_entity_poly.entity_id
_entity_poly.type
_entity_poly.pdbx_seq_one_letter_code
_entity_poly.pdbx_strand_id
1 'polypeptide(L)' 'MERRALVLQATDVLAKGFAQVATDRAAPDGRPTNALLGLVRGLRAALALRRPD' A
#
# COMPACT_ATOMS: atom_id res chain seq x y z
N MET A 1 -20.06 -6.25 -18.70
CA MET A 1 -19.35 -5.95 -17.43
C MET A 1 -18.53 -4.69 -17.61
N GLU A 2 -18.80 -3.64 -16.83
CA GLU A 2 -17.96 -2.43 -16.84
C GLU A 2 -16.59 -2.74 -16.24
N ARG A 3 -15.53 -2.50 -17.01
CA ARG A 3 -14.16 -2.65 -16.53
C ARG A 3 -13.79 -1.44 -15.69
N ARG A 4 -13.89 -1.56 -14.36
CA ARG A 4 -13.47 -0.50 -13.43
C ARG A 4 -11.95 -0.48 -13.24
N ALA A 5 -11.34 0.70 -13.21
CA ALA A 5 -9.93 0.89 -12.91
C ALA A 5 -9.76 1.45 -11.50
N LEU A 6 -8.76 0.95 -10.76
CA LEU A 6 -8.34 1.55 -9.50
C LEU A 6 -7.25 2.58 -9.82
N VAL A 7 -7.53 3.85 -9.55
CA VAL A 7 -6.55 4.93 -9.68
C VAL A 7 -6.11 5.34 -8.27
N LEU A 8 -4.80 5.42 -8.05
CA LEU A 8 -4.23 5.75 -6.75
C LEU A 8 -3.09 6.75 -6.90
N GLN A 9 -3.09 7.76 -6.03
CA GLN A 9 -2.01 8.74 -5.93
C GLN A 9 -0.88 8.12 -5.10
N ALA A 10 0.16 7.65 -5.78
CA ALA A 10 1.25 6.90 -5.16
C ALA A 10 1.90 7.65 -3.99
N THR A 11 2.11 8.96 -4.14
CA THR A 11 2.73 9.81 -3.12
C THR A 11 1.94 9.82 -1.82
N ASP A 12 0.61 9.97 -1.88
CA ASP A 12 -0.23 10.02 -0.68
C ASP A 12 -0.25 8.68 0.06
N VAL A 13 -0.30 7.59 -0.69
CA VAL A 13 -0.30 6.24 -0.12
C VAL A 13 1.05 5.93 0.53
N LEU A 14 2.15 6.28 -0.13
CA LEU A 14 3.50 6.13 0.41
C LEU A 14 3.72 7.01 1.64
N ALA A 15 3.27 8.27 1.61
CA ALA A 15 3.38 9.20 2.74
C ALA A 15 2.59 8.69 3.96
N LYS A 16 1.37 8.18 3.75
CA LYS A 16 0.59 7.54 4.82
C LYS A 16 1.27 6.29 5.37
N GLY A 17 1.80 5.44 4.49
CA GLY A 17 2.58 4.26 4.90
C GLY A 17 3.79 4.64 5.74
N PHE A 18 4.52 5.68 5.33
CA PHE A 18 5.66 6.22 6.06
C PHE A 18 5.26 6.74 7.45
N ALA A 19 4.15 7.47 7.55
CA ALA A 19 3.71 8.09 8.80
C ALA A 19 3.04 7.13 9.78
N GLN A 20 2.35 6.09 9.29
CA GLN A 20 1.44 5.28 10.11
C GLN A 20 1.92 3.85 10.35
N VAL A 21 2.87 3.35 9.56
CA VAL A 21 3.39 1.98 9.70
C VAL A 21 4.69 2.01 10.50
N ALA A 22 4.78 1.14 11.51
CA ALA A 22 5.99 0.96 12.30
C ALA A 22 7.21 0.61 11.43
N THR A 23 8.38 1.08 11.85
CA THR A 23 9.67 0.86 11.18
C THR A 23 10.39 -0.39 11.68
N ASP A 24 9.66 -1.32 12.30
CA ASP A 24 10.17 -2.58 12.84
C ASP A 24 10.71 -3.52 11.75
N ARG A 25 10.25 -3.33 10.51
CA ARG A 25 10.76 -4.04 9.32
C ARG A 25 11.70 -3.18 8.49
N ALA A 26 12.91 -3.69 8.31
CA ALA A 26 13.93 -3.11 7.46
C ALA A 26 14.30 -4.04 6.28
N ALA A 27 14.82 -3.44 5.23
CA ALA A 27 15.49 -4.15 4.14
C ALA A 27 16.83 -4.75 4.64
N PRO A 28 17.45 -5.67 3.90
CA PRO A 28 18.75 -6.25 4.27
C PRO A 28 19.87 -5.22 4.52
N ASP A 29 19.75 -4.03 3.92
CA ASP A 29 20.68 -2.91 4.09
C ASP A 29 20.32 -1.97 5.27
N GLY A 30 19.34 -2.35 6.09
CA GLY A 30 18.90 -1.58 7.26
C GLY A 30 17.93 -0.44 6.96
N ARG A 31 17.58 -0.18 5.69
CA ARG A 31 16.63 0.90 5.37
C ARG A 31 15.20 0.53 5.79
N PRO A 32 14.42 1.46 6.36
CA PRO A 32 13.04 1.19 6.74
C PRO A 32 12.18 0.93 5.49
N THR A 33 11.25 -0.02 5.61
CA THR A 33 10.36 -0.44 4.50
C THR A 33 8.89 -0.10 4.74
N ASN A 34 8.60 0.66 5.79
CA ASN A 34 7.26 0.94 6.29
C ASN A 34 6.33 1.62 5.25
N ALA A 35 6.86 2.54 4.45
CA ALA A 35 6.11 3.17 3.34
C ALA A 35 5.64 2.15 2.30
N LEU A 36 6.53 1.26 1.87
CA LEU A 36 6.23 0.20 0.90
C LEU A 36 5.27 -0.84 1.49
N LEU A 37 5.47 -1.18 2.77
CA LEU A 37 4.57 -2.10 3.49
C LEU A 37 3.15 -1.53 3.58
N GLY A 38 3.02 -0.23 3.88
CA GLY A 38 1.74 0.48 3.88
C GLY A 38 1.05 0.46 2.52
N LEU A 39 1.79 0.74 1.44
CA LEU A 39 1.30 0.67 0.06
C LEU A 39 0.76 -0.72 -0.28
N VAL A 40 1.53 -1.79 -0.03
CA VAL A 40 1.13 -3.16 -0.37
C VAL A 40 -0.11 -3.59 0.42
N ARG A 41 -0.19 -3.25 1.71
CA ARG A 41 -1.38 -3.52 2.55
C ARG A 41 -2.61 -2.78 2.03
N GLY A 42 -2.47 -1.50 1.69
CA GLY A 42 -3.55 -0.68 1.14
C GLY A 42 -4.05 -1.21 -0.20
N LEU A 43 -3.14 -1.57 -1.10
CA LEU A 43 -3.49 -2.17 -2.39
C LEU A 43 -4.24 -3.50 -2.22
N ARG A 44 -3.75 -4.39 -1.35
CA ARG A 44 -4.44 -5.66 -1.05
C ARG A 44 -5.85 -5.44 -0.51
N ALA A 45 -6.03 -4.50 0.41
CA ALA A 45 -7.35 -4.17 0.95
C ALA A 45 -8.29 -3.60 -0.14
N ALA A 46 -7.79 -2.68 -0.98
CA ALA A 46 -8.56 -2.12 -2.09
C ALA A 46 -8.98 -3.17 -3.12
N LEU A 47 -8.09 -4.12 -3.44
CA LEU A 47 -8.40 -5.24 -4.32
C LEU A 47 -9.42 -6.21 -3.70
N ALA A 48 -9.38 -6.44 -2.38
CA ALA A 48 -10.36 -7.29 -1.68
C ALA A 48 -11.77 -6.67 -1.64
N LEU A 49 -11.88 -5.33 -1.63
CA LEU A 49 -13.17 -4.63 -1.76
C LEU A 49 -13.77 -4.77 -3.16
N ARG A 50 -12.95 -5.11 -4.15
CA ARG A 50 -13.42 -5.50 -5.47
C ARG A 50 -14.00 -6.91 -5.34
N ARG A 51 -15.28 -7.01 -5.00
CA ARG A 51 -16.00 -8.30 -4.99
C ARG A 51 -15.76 -9.02 -6.33
N PRO A 52 -15.50 -10.34 -6.32
CA PRO A 52 -15.67 -11.12 -7.54
C PRO A 52 -17.12 -10.98 -7.98
N ASP A 53 -17.33 -10.76 -9.27
CA ASP A 53 -18.66 -10.65 -9.89
C ASP A 53 -19.51 -11.90 -9.65
#